data_AF-A0A1I8HN21-F1
#
_entry.id   AF-A0A1I8HN21-F1
#
_cell.length_a   1.000
_cell.length_b   1.000
_cell.length_c   1.000
_cell.angle_alpha   90.00
_cell.angle_beta   90.00
_cell.angle_gamma   90.00
#
_symmetry.space_group_name_H-M   'P 1'
#
loop_
_entity.id
_entity.type
_entity.pdbx_description
1 polymer ?
#
loop_
_entity_poly.entity_id
_entity_poly.type
_entity_poly.pdbx_seq_one_letter_code
_entity_poly.pdbx_strand_id
1 'polypeptide(L)'
;MDVYAALASQSLAPNQQQQSQAAQQAPHQLQLKSRDFVIRDVECLMQRYRGKFHHPKLAGISTCFEDETEILFHLLNASGRINNLYFLESMLSLHEVSNRLVVWQDQAAKYPPALRKNPQKLHKAGQPNLLHWFHRLYSHLLSKYTLCFCSVLAQQSPSGQQQEMVRMAQQRQDPEDLLMKLIQLHKRTDCVASLLIFNATAQSEPYLGHGYYLPGLMGERPVGKDGYPVIFAFPPAESAPPASAAAAGAAASSSAVGPAAGPGDMTNILMTVASENWGSGGPSAGEVRVRFFSDDKLRRSYCIGYAEPRLHLALVLEHRGTQRSGSSQKDRALERQVVEFCAQLAGCGLYGMLRTGGK
;
A
#
# COMPACT_ATOMS: atom_id res chain seq x y z
N MET A 1 -29.61 -30.94 51.11
CA MET A 1 -29.27 -31.97 50.11
C MET A 1 -30.55 -32.75 49.86
N ASP A 2 -31.25 -32.69 48.72
CA ASP A 2 -30.87 -32.24 47.39
C ASP A 2 -32.06 -31.54 46.70
N VAL A 3 -31.81 -30.33 46.21
CA VAL A 3 -32.74 -29.51 45.39
C VAL A 3 -32.42 -29.72 43.89
N TYR A 4 -31.95 -30.91 43.51
CA TYR A 4 -31.35 -31.15 42.18
C TYR A 4 -31.92 -32.37 41.42
N ALA A 5 -33.21 -32.69 41.57
CA ALA A 5 -33.81 -33.82 40.84
C ALA A 5 -35.15 -33.54 40.14
N ALA A 6 -35.63 -32.29 40.10
CA ALA A 6 -36.98 -31.97 39.60
C ALA A 6 -37.05 -31.07 38.35
N LEU A 7 -35.94 -30.89 37.61
CA LEU A 7 -35.92 -30.07 36.38
C LEU A 7 -35.31 -30.77 35.15
N ALA A 8 -35.11 -32.09 35.19
CA ALA A 8 -34.40 -32.84 34.14
C ALA A 8 -35.31 -33.66 33.19
N SER A 9 -36.56 -33.24 32.96
CA SER A 9 -37.46 -33.98 32.06
C SER A 9 -38.53 -33.11 31.42
N GLN A 10 -38.16 -31.99 30.81
CA GLN A 10 -38.97 -31.35 29.76
C GLN A 10 -38.10 -30.79 28.63
N SER A 11 -38.44 -31.20 27.40
CA SER A 11 -38.07 -30.59 26.12
C SER A 11 -36.67 -30.87 25.53
N LEU A 12 -36.37 -32.15 25.29
CA LEU A 12 -35.47 -32.57 24.21
C LEU A 12 -36.19 -32.47 22.86
N ALA A 13 -36.12 -31.31 22.22
CA ALA A 13 -36.13 -31.17 20.76
C ALA A 13 -35.84 -29.71 20.35
N PRO A 14 -34.61 -29.38 19.93
CA PRO A 14 -34.37 -28.26 19.04
C PRO A 14 -34.12 -28.80 17.62
N ASN A 15 -35.16 -28.70 16.78
CA ASN A 15 -35.08 -28.31 15.38
C ASN A 15 -33.92 -28.84 14.51
N GLN A 16 -33.96 -30.13 14.16
CA GLN A 16 -33.17 -30.67 13.03
C GLN A 16 -33.56 -30.07 11.66
N GLN A 17 -34.70 -29.38 11.54
CA GLN A 17 -35.09 -28.63 10.35
C GLN A 17 -34.49 -27.21 10.27
N GLN A 18 -33.90 -26.69 11.36
CA GLN A 18 -33.32 -25.34 11.38
C GLN A 18 -31.80 -25.35 11.19
N GLN A 19 -31.13 -26.48 11.48
CA GLN A 19 -29.72 -26.70 11.13
C GLN A 19 -29.48 -27.03 9.65
N SER A 20 -30.46 -27.60 8.96
CA SER A 20 -30.37 -27.89 7.51
C SER A 20 -30.69 -26.68 6.64
N GLN A 21 -31.36 -25.65 7.17
CA GLN A 21 -31.61 -24.38 6.47
C GLN A 21 -30.55 -23.29 6.76
N ALA A 22 -29.91 -23.30 7.93
CA ALA A 22 -28.79 -22.39 8.23
C ALA A 22 -27.51 -22.69 7.40
N ALA A 23 -27.37 -23.93 6.92
CA ALA A 23 -26.26 -24.35 6.05
C ALA A 23 -26.45 -24.02 4.56
N GLN A 24 -27.62 -23.53 4.14
CA GLN A 24 -27.96 -23.29 2.73
C GLN A 24 -28.14 -21.82 2.36
N GLN A 25 -27.82 -20.88 3.27
CA GLN A 25 -27.82 -19.44 2.98
C GLN A 25 -26.54 -18.77 3.50
N ALA A 26 -25.38 -19.30 3.09
CA ALA A 26 -24.20 -18.47 2.98
C ALA A 26 -24.08 -18.09 1.50
N PRO A 27 -24.39 -16.85 1.06
CA PRO A 27 -23.79 -16.39 -0.18
C PRO A 27 -22.29 -16.61 -0.01
N HIS A 28 -21.65 -17.27 -0.96
CA HIS A 28 -20.20 -17.37 -1.06
C HIS A 28 -19.61 -15.97 -1.21
N GLN A 29 -19.63 -15.19 -0.13
CA GLN A 29 -18.76 -14.06 0.04
C GLN A 29 -17.38 -14.69 0.15
N LEU A 30 -16.59 -14.53 -0.91
CA LEU A 30 -15.14 -14.65 -0.85
C LEU A 30 -14.71 -13.80 0.35
N GLN A 31 -14.54 -14.42 1.52
CA GLN A 31 -13.89 -13.77 2.64
C GLN A 31 -12.56 -13.30 2.09
N LEU A 32 -12.37 -11.98 2.03
CA LEU A 32 -11.10 -11.40 1.64
C LEU A 32 -10.07 -11.87 2.64
N LYS A 33 -9.37 -12.96 2.30
CA LYS A 33 -8.24 -13.48 3.07
C LYS A 33 -7.23 -12.34 3.19
N SER A 34 -6.73 -12.11 4.40
CA SER A 34 -5.62 -11.18 4.62
C SER A 34 -4.48 -11.52 3.65
N ARG A 35 -3.77 -10.50 3.15
CA ARG A 35 -2.64 -10.66 2.23
C ARG A 35 -1.62 -11.67 2.75
N ASP A 36 -1.36 -11.68 4.05
CA ASP A 36 -0.39 -12.61 4.68
C ASP A 36 -0.83 -14.08 4.56
N PHE A 37 -2.14 -14.33 4.51
CA PHE A 37 -2.68 -15.66 4.26
C PHE A 37 -2.43 -16.09 2.81
N VAL A 38 -2.63 -15.18 1.85
CA VAL A 38 -2.38 -15.44 0.42
C VAL A 38 -0.90 -15.74 0.18
N ILE A 39 0.01 -14.98 0.82
CA ILE A 39 1.46 -15.23 0.75
C ILE A 39 1.79 -16.65 1.21
N ARG A 40 1.24 -17.07 2.36
CA ARG A 40 1.44 -18.41 2.91
C ARG A 40 0.86 -19.51 2.03
N ASP A 41 -0.32 -19.31 1.47
CA ASP A 41 -0.95 -20.25 0.54
C ASP A 41 -0.06 -20.46 -0.71
N VAL A 42 0.49 -19.37 -1.27
CA VAL A 42 1.40 -19.44 -2.43
C VAL A 42 2.70 -20.16 -2.05
N GLU A 43 3.28 -19.86 -0.89
CA GLU A 43 4.48 -20.54 -0.40
C GLU A 43 4.26 -22.06 -0.21
N CYS A 44 3.15 -22.45 0.41
CA CYS A 44 2.78 -23.86 0.55
C CYS A 44 2.56 -24.53 -0.81
N LEU A 45 1.97 -23.83 -1.78
CA LEU A 45 1.77 -24.34 -3.14
C LEU A 45 3.12 -24.56 -3.86
N MET A 46 4.04 -23.60 -3.76
CA MET A 46 5.39 -23.73 -4.27
C MET A 46 6.09 -24.96 -3.68
N GLN A 47 6.12 -25.07 -2.35
CA GLN A 47 6.76 -26.20 -1.66
C GLN A 47 6.10 -27.55 -2.00
N ARG A 48 4.78 -27.58 -2.15
CA ARG A 48 4.03 -28.80 -2.47
C ARG A 48 4.29 -29.29 -3.88
N TYR A 49 4.50 -28.42 -4.86
CA TYR A 49 4.64 -28.82 -6.27
C TYR A 49 6.06 -28.74 -6.81
N ARG A 50 6.99 -28.16 -6.05
CA ARG A 50 8.43 -28.17 -6.38
C ARG A 50 8.92 -29.59 -6.63
N GLY A 51 9.53 -29.82 -7.79
CA GLY A 51 10.11 -31.11 -8.17
C GLY A 51 9.10 -32.23 -8.46
N LYS A 52 7.79 -31.97 -8.51
CA LYS A 52 6.80 -33.01 -8.88
C LYS A 52 6.71 -33.25 -10.39
N PHE A 53 7.27 -32.36 -11.20
CA PHE A 53 7.33 -32.48 -12.65
C PHE A 53 8.57 -33.28 -13.08
N HIS A 54 8.47 -34.61 -13.06
CA HIS A 54 9.61 -35.50 -13.35
C HIS A 54 9.83 -35.76 -14.85
N HIS A 55 8.80 -35.54 -15.68
CA HIS A 55 8.85 -35.93 -17.08
C HIS A 55 9.51 -34.82 -17.94
N PRO A 56 10.55 -35.10 -18.75
CA PRO A 56 11.27 -34.08 -19.53
C PRO A 56 10.39 -33.24 -20.47
N LYS A 57 9.34 -33.82 -21.05
CA LYS A 57 8.35 -33.08 -21.86
C LYS A 57 7.53 -32.04 -21.06
N LEU A 58 7.52 -32.13 -19.73
CA LEU A 58 6.85 -31.17 -18.83
C LEU A 58 7.82 -30.11 -18.29
N ALA A 59 9.11 -30.17 -18.65
CA ALA A 59 10.11 -29.25 -18.13
C ALA A 59 9.74 -27.78 -18.37
N GLY A 60 9.26 -27.43 -19.57
CA GLY A 60 8.82 -26.06 -19.87
C GLY A 60 7.65 -25.59 -19.01
N ILE A 61 6.69 -26.49 -18.70
CA ILE A 61 5.57 -26.17 -17.81
C ILE A 61 6.06 -26.01 -16.37
N SER A 62 7.00 -26.85 -15.94
CA SER A 62 7.64 -26.73 -14.63
C SER A 62 8.33 -25.38 -14.47
N THR A 63 9.13 -24.98 -15.46
CA THR A 63 9.83 -23.68 -15.46
C THR A 63 8.84 -22.51 -15.44
N CYS A 64 7.80 -22.52 -16.30
CA CYS A 64 6.79 -21.46 -16.27
C CYS A 64 6.03 -21.40 -14.95
N PHE A 65 5.70 -22.56 -14.35
CA PHE A 65 5.05 -22.60 -13.04
C PHE A 65 5.96 -22.05 -11.93
N GLU A 66 7.24 -22.42 -11.93
CA GLU A 66 8.23 -21.89 -10.98
C GLU A 66 8.39 -20.38 -11.13
N ASP A 67 8.58 -19.88 -12.35
CA ASP A 67 8.70 -18.45 -12.62
C ASP A 67 7.43 -17.68 -12.19
N GLU A 68 6.24 -18.15 -12.56
CA GLU A 68 4.96 -17.51 -12.20
C GLU A 68 4.74 -17.44 -10.69
N THR A 69 4.99 -18.55 -9.99
CA THR A 69 4.75 -18.64 -8.55
C THR A 69 5.79 -17.89 -7.74
N GLU A 70 7.07 -17.93 -8.15
CA GLU A 70 8.15 -17.17 -7.50
C GLU A 70 7.98 -15.66 -7.70
N ILE A 71 7.64 -15.20 -8.91
CA ILE A 71 7.34 -13.79 -9.17
C ILE A 71 6.14 -13.33 -8.33
N LEU A 72 5.06 -14.11 -8.30
CA LEU A 72 3.89 -13.79 -7.49
C LEU A 72 4.23 -13.71 -6.00
N PHE A 73 4.99 -14.68 -5.48
CA PHE A 73 5.43 -14.70 -4.08
C PHE A 73 6.25 -13.46 -3.73
N HIS A 74 7.25 -13.12 -4.54
CA HIS A 74 8.08 -11.94 -4.28
C HIS A 74 7.32 -10.62 -4.42
N LEU A 75 6.37 -10.50 -5.36
CA LEU A 75 5.51 -9.31 -5.48
C LEU A 75 4.59 -9.14 -4.27
N LEU A 76 3.94 -10.21 -3.80
CA LEU A 76 3.10 -10.16 -2.62
C LEU A 76 3.90 -9.83 -1.36
N ASN A 77 5.10 -10.43 -1.22
CA ASN A 77 6.03 -10.11 -0.14
C ASN A 77 6.51 -8.65 -0.19
N ALA A 78 6.88 -8.15 -1.37
CA ALA A 78 7.27 -6.76 -1.56
C ALA A 78 6.13 -5.83 -1.14
N SER A 79 4.89 -6.10 -1.58
CA SER A 79 3.70 -5.34 -1.17
C SER A 79 3.50 -5.36 0.35
N GLY A 80 3.64 -6.52 0.99
CA GLY A 80 3.61 -6.68 2.45
C GLY A 80 4.65 -5.81 3.16
N ARG A 81 5.89 -5.92 2.72
CA ARG A 81 7.05 -5.25 3.31
C ARG A 81 7.01 -3.73 3.13
N ILE A 82 6.60 -3.23 1.95
CA ILE A 82 6.42 -1.80 1.68
C ILE A 82 5.37 -1.19 2.61
N ASN A 83 4.24 -1.88 2.80
CA ASN A 83 3.18 -1.40 3.70
C ASN A 83 3.59 -1.38 5.18
N ASN A 84 4.69 -2.03 5.51
CA ASN A 84 5.30 -2.06 6.84
C ASN A 84 6.59 -1.23 6.90
N LEU A 85 6.90 -0.48 5.84
CA LEU A 85 8.12 0.32 5.72
C LEU A 85 9.44 -0.45 5.96
N TYR A 86 9.45 -1.74 5.66
CA TYR A 86 10.68 -2.55 5.68
C TYR A 86 11.51 -2.27 4.44
N PHE A 87 12.41 -1.29 4.55
CA PHE A 87 13.19 -0.74 3.45
C PHE A 87 14.00 -1.80 2.70
N LEU A 88 14.93 -2.49 3.36
CA LEU A 88 15.84 -3.42 2.70
C LEU A 88 15.11 -4.66 2.18
N GLU A 89 14.21 -5.21 2.98
CA GLU A 89 13.48 -6.43 2.65
C GLU A 89 12.56 -6.24 1.45
N SER A 90 11.95 -5.05 1.33
CA SER A 90 11.15 -4.71 0.14
C SER A 90 12.04 -4.47 -1.07
N MET A 91 13.18 -3.77 -0.94
CA MET A 91 14.14 -3.58 -2.02
C MET A 91 14.65 -4.91 -2.59
N LEU A 92 15.07 -5.84 -1.73
CA LEU A 92 15.57 -7.16 -2.14
C LEU A 92 14.50 -7.96 -2.88
N SER A 93 13.24 -7.90 -2.41
CA SER A 93 12.13 -8.59 -3.08
C SER A 93 11.82 -7.99 -4.45
N LEU A 94 11.84 -6.66 -4.57
CA LEU A 94 11.64 -5.97 -5.85
C LEU A 94 12.76 -6.27 -6.84
N HIS A 95 14.01 -6.30 -6.38
CA HIS A 95 15.16 -6.64 -7.22
C HIS A 95 15.05 -8.06 -7.77
N GLU A 96 14.65 -9.03 -6.94
CA GLU A 96 14.45 -10.41 -7.37
C GLU A 96 13.34 -10.53 -8.43
N VAL A 97 12.22 -9.82 -8.24
CA VAL A 97 11.15 -9.76 -9.25
C VAL A 97 11.67 -9.18 -10.57
N SER A 98 12.46 -8.10 -10.53
CA SER A 98 13.00 -7.46 -11.73
C SER A 98 13.83 -8.44 -12.56
N ASN A 99 14.75 -9.16 -11.93
CA ASN A 99 15.61 -10.12 -12.62
C ASN A 99 14.80 -11.24 -13.28
N ARG A 100 13.80 -11.75 -12.57
CA ARG A 100 12.93 -12.83 -13.06
C ARG A 100 11.99 -12.39 -14.16
N LEU A 101 11.45 -11.17 -14.08
CA LEU A 101 10.61 -10.62 -15.14
C LEU A 101 11.38 -10.46 -16.45
N VAL A 102 12.64 -10.01 -16.39
CA VAL A 102 13.50 -9.92 -17.59
C VAL A 102 13.72 -11.30 -18.20
N VAL A 103 14.08 -12.28 -17.37
CA VAL A 103 14.31 -13.66 -17.82
C VAL A 103 13.04 -14.25 -18.46
N TRP A 104 11.88 -14.10 -17.82
CA TRP A 104 10.63 -14.64 -18.35
C TRP A 104 10.15 -13.89 -19.59
N GLN A 105 10.38 -12.57 -19.69
CA GLN A 105 10.11 -11.78 -20.89
C GLN A 105 10.92 -12.29 -22.09
N ASP A 106 12.20 -12.58 -21.90
CA ASP A 106 13.08 -13.14 -22.94
C ASP A 106 12.68 -14.56 -23.34
N GLN A 107 12.22 -15.37 -22.38
CA GLN A 107 11.66 -16.70 -22.68
C GLN A 107 10.33 -16.58 -23.43
N ALA A 108 9.46 -15.66 -23.02
CA ALA A 108 8.15 -15.45 -23.63
C ALA A 108 8.27 -14.99 -25.10
N ALA A 109 9.30 -14.23 -25.42
CA ALA A 109 9.59 -13.78 -26.78
C ALA A 109 9.95 -14.95 -27.74
N LYS A 110 10.43 -16.08 -27.21
CA LYS A 110 10.84 -17.26 -28.00
C LYS A 110 9.66 -18.14 -28.42
N TYR A 111 8.46 -17.95 -27.86
CA TYR A 111 7.29 -18.75 -28.23
C TYR A 111 6.76 -18.37 -29.64
N PRO A 112 6.48 -19.36 -30.51
CA PRO A 112 6.11 -19.12 -31.89
C PRO A 112 4.77 -18.36 -32.03
N PRO A 113 4.60 -17.56 -33.09
CA PRO A 113 3.37 -16.80 -33.34
C PRO A 113 2.10 -17.64 -33.55
N ALA A 114 2.21 -18.95 -33.74
CA ALA A 114 1.10 -19.81 -34.18
C ALA A 114 0.00 -20.07 -33.13
N LEU A 115 0.26 -19.77 -31.84
CA LEU A 115 -0.79 -19.72 -30.80
C LEU A 115 -1.56 -18.38 -30.80
N ARG A 116 -1.19 -17.41 -31.66
CA ARG A 116 -1.81 -16.07 -31.78
C ARG A 116 -2.99 -16.06 -32.76
N LYS A 117 -3.95 -16.99 -32.61
CA LYS A 117 -5.09 -17.18 -33.53
C LYS A 117 -6.11 -16.01 -33.61
N ASN A 118 -5.85 -14.84 -33.03
CA ASN A 118 -6.74 -13.70 -33.20
C ASN A 118 -6.00 -12.35 -33.29
N PRO A 119 -5.64 -11.89 -34.50
CA PRO A 119 -4.85 -10.67 -34.71
C PRO A 119 -5.61 -9.36 -34.46
N GLN A 120 -6.90 -9.38 -34.11
CA GLN A 120 -7.72 -8.16 -33.94
C GLN A 120 -8.10 -7.82 -32.49
N LYS A 121 -7.68 -8.60 -31.48
CA LYS A 121 -8.06 -8.35 -30.07
C LYS A 121 -6.93 -8.37 -29.05
N LEU A 122 -5.69 -8.53 -29.48
CA LEU A 122 -4.53 -8.44 -28.59
C LEU A 122 -3.97 -7.02 -28.71
N HIS A 123 -4.22 -6.20 -27.69
CA HIS A 123 -3.59 -4.88 -27.57
C HIS A 123 -2.08 -4.99 -27.79
N LYS A 124 -1.50 -3.95 -28.38
CA LYS A 124 -0.10 -3.75 -28.78
C LYS A 124 0.96 -4.31 -27.81
N ALA A 125 1.16 -5.62 -27.72
CA ALA A 125 2.34 -6.33 -27.23
C ALA A 125 2.03 -7.83 -27.28
N GLY A 126 2.84 -8.62 -27.98
CA GLY A 126 2.68 -10.08 -28.08
C GLY A 126 2.98 -10.86 -26.78
N GLN A 127 2.64 -10.31 -25.60
CA GLN A 127 2.94 -10.87 -24.28
C GLN A 127 1.70 -11.49 -23.62
N PRO A 128 1.84 -12.54 -22.79
CA PRO A 128 0.75 -13.08 -21.98
C PRO A 128 0.15 -12.02 -21.04
N ASN A 129 -1.18 -12.02 -20.87
CA ASN A 129 -1.88 -11.07 -19.99
C ASN A 129 -1.37 -11.10 -18.54
N LEU A 130 -0.98 -12.28 -18.04
CA LEU A 130 -0.42 -12.44 -16.70
C LEU A 130 0.95 -11.77 -16.57
N LEU A 131 1.83 -11.94 -17.57
CA LEU A 131 3.13 -11.27 -17.61
C LEU A 131 2.96 -9.74 -17.64
N HIS A 132 2.02 -9.25 -18.45
CA HIS A 132 1.68 -7.83 -18.47
C HIS A 132 1.17 -7.33 -17.10
N TRP A 133 0.31 -8.12 -16.45
CA TRP A 133 -0.16 -7.82 -15.11
C TRP A 133 0.98 -7.74 -14.08
N PHE A 134 1.92 -8.68 -14.13
CA PHE A 134 3.09 -8.66 -13.24
C PHE A 134 3.97 -7.43 -13.47
N HIS A 135 4.23 -7.03 -14.71
CA HIS A 135 4.96 -5.80 -15.00
C HIS A 135 4.25 -4.57 -14.42
N ARG A 136 2.92 -4.46 -14.59
CA ARG A 136 2.16 -3.34 -14.04
C ARG A 136 2.16 -3.33 -12.50
N LEU A 137 2.00 -4.50 -11.88
CA LEU A 137 2.08 -4.60 -10.42
C LEU A 137 3.49 -4.26 -9.91
N TYR A 138 4.54 -4.73 -10.59
CA TYR A 138 5.92 -4.39 -10.29
C TYR A 138 6.17 -2.88 -10.39
N SER A 139 5.81 -2.23 -11.51
CA SER A 139 5.95 -0.78 -11.68
C SER A 139 5.22 0.00 -10.60
N HIS A 140 4.00 -0.42 -10.25
CA HIS A 140 3.22 0.18 -9.18
C HIS A 140 3.90 0.04 -7.80
N LEU A 141 4.35 -1.16 -7.44
CA LEU A 141 5.05 -1.39 -6.17
C LEU A 141 6.38 -0.63 -6.11
N LEU A 142 7.11 -0.56 -7.23
CA LEU A 142 8.35 0.21 -7.34
C LEU A 142 8.09 1.72 -7.17
N SER A 143 7.02 2.23 -7.76
CA SER A 143 6.63 3.63 -7.57
C SER A 143 6.22 3.91 -6.12
N LYS A 144 5.45 3.00 -5.51
CA LYS A 144 5.06 3.10 -4.10
C LYS A 144 6.26 3.06 -3.17
N TYR A 145 7.19 2.14 -3.41
CA TYR A 145 8.47 2.07 -2.72
C TYR A 145 9.23 3.40 -2.84
N THR A 146 9.33 3.94 -4.05
CA THR A 146 9.99 5.24 -4.31
C THR A 146 9.34 6.37 -3.53
N LEU A 147 8.01 6.41 -3.46
CA LEU A 147 7.27 7.42 -2.71
C LEU A 147 7.49 7.30 -1.20
N CYS A 148 7.35 6.08 -0.64
CA CYS A 148 7.50 5.83 0.80
C CYS A 148 8.92 6.08 1.31
N PHE A 149 9.93 5.79 0.49
CA PHE A 149 11.34 5.88 0.86
C PHE A 149 12.07 7.02 0.15
N CYS A 150 11.34 8.01 -0.35
CA CYS A 150 11.88 9.10 -1.16
C CYS A 150 13.01 9.86 -0.45
N SER A 151 12.84 10.13 0.84
CA SER A 151 13.85 10.78 1.69
C SER A 151 15.14 9.96 1.81
N VAL A 152 15.01 8.65 2.04
CA VAL A 152 16.14 7.72 2.19
C VAL A 152 16.87 7.53 0.86
N LEU A 153 16.11 7.36 -0.22
CA LEU A 153 16.67 7.26 -1.57
C LEU A 153 17.38 8.56 -2.00
N ALA A 154 16.84 9.72 -1.60
CA ALA A 154 17.45 11.01 -1.89
C ALA A 154 18.83 11.14 -1.22
N GLN A 155 18.99 10.67 0.02
CA GLN A 155 20.28 10.65 0.73
C GLN A 155 21.33 9.78 0.04
N GLN A 156 20.90 8.74 -0.68
CA GLN A 156 21.78 7.84 -1.43
C GLN A 156 22.06 8.32 -2.86
N SER A 157 21.34 9.33 -3.33
CA SER A 157 21.54 9.94 -4.66
C SER A 157 22.75 10.88 -4.65
N PRO A 158 23.50 11.02 -5.75
CA PRO A 158 24.66 11.92 -5.84
C PRO A 158 24.35 13.38 -5.45
N SER A 159 23.10 13.82 -5.62
CA SER A 159 22.66 15.17 -5.26
C SER A 159 22.23 15.32 -3.81
N GLY A 160 21.94 14.23 -3.09
CA GLY A 160 21.41 14.25 -1.72
C GLY A 160 20.01 14.87 -1.58
N GLN A 161 19.41 15.33 -2.68
CA GLN A 161 18.26 16.25 -2.65
C GLN A 161 16.99 15.59 -3.17
N GLN A 162 15.95 15.61 -2.34
CA GLN A 162 14.61 15.12 -2.69
C GLN A 162 14.03 15.83 -3.94
N GLN A 163 14.40 17.09 -4.15
CA GLN A 163 13.95 17.89 -5.29
C GLN A 163 14.43 17.34 -6.63
N GLU A 164 15.64 16.74 -6.67
CA GLU A 164 16.15 16.11 -7.88
C GLU A 164 15.38 14.82 -8.20
N MET A 165 15.02 14.02 -7.19
CA MET A 165 14.17 12.86 -7.38
C MET A 165 12.78 13.23 -7.90
N VAL A 166 12.21 14.32 -7.39
CA VAL A 166 10.96 14.91 -7.90
C VAL A 166 11.12 15.33 -9.37
N ARG A 167 12.24 15.94 -9.74
CA ARG A 167 12.54 16.33 -11.13
C ARG A 167 12.68 15.11 -12.05
N MET A 168 13.36 14.06 -11.58
CA MET A 168 13.51 12.80 -12.31
C MET A 168 12.17 12.07 -12.49
N ALA A 169 11.27 12.12 -11.50
CA ALA A 169 9.90 11.63 -11.66
C ALA A 169 9.11 12.43 -12.71
N GLN A 170 9.39 13.74 -12.85
CA GLN A 170 8.79 14.58 -13.90
C GLN A 170 9.21 14.26 -15.32
N GLN A 171 10.37 13.64 -15.48
CA GLN A 171 10.85 13.20 -16.79
C GLN A 171 10.37 11.79 -17.14
N ARG A 172 10.03 10.97 -16.13
CA ARG A 172 9.51 9.62 -16.34
C ARG A 172 8.04 9.69 -16.78
N GLN A 173 7.74 9.09 -17.94
CA GLN A 173 6.38 8.95 -18.46
C GLN A 173 5.77 7.59 -18.10
N ASP A 174 5.94 7.15 -16.85
CA ASP A 174 5.34 5.90 -16.37
C ASP A 174 3.90 6.16 -15.86
N PRO A 175 2.87 5.47 -16.39
CA PRO A 175 1.49 5.63 -15.94
C PRO A 175 1.27 5.26 -14.47
N GLU A 176 2.16 4.45 -13.87
CA GLU A 176 2.04 4.03 -12.46
C GLU A 176 2.82 4.94 -11.49
N ASP A 177 3.43 6.04 -11.95
CA ASP A 177 4.23 6.93 -11.10
C ASP A 177 3.38 7.72 -10.07
N LEU A 178 3.29 7.19 -8.86
CA LEU A 178 2.60 7.77 -7.71
C LEU A 178 3.22 9.07 -7.20
N LEU A 179 4.55 9.25 -7.32
CA LEU A 179 5.20 10.49 -6.90
C LEU A 179 4.76 11.62 -7.83
N MET A 180 4.77 11.38 -9.14
CA MET A 180 4.23 12.31 -10.13
C MET A 180 2.75 12.63 -9.87
N LYS A 181 1.93 11.60 -9.68
CA LYS A 181 0.49 11.77 -9.41
C LYS A 181 0.23 12.58 -8.14
N LEU A 182 1.04 12.42 -7.11
CA LEU A 182 0.94 13.21 -5.88
C LEU A 182 1.30 14.68 -6.13
N ILE A 183 2.34 14.96 -6.91
CA ILE A 183 2.73 16.32 -7.30
C ILE A 183 1.62 16.97 -8.16
N GLN A 184 1.03 16.22 -9.08
CA GLN A 184 -0.10 16.70 -9.89
C GLN A 184 -1.33 16.99 -9.03
N LEU A 185 -1.64 16.11 -8.07
CA LEU A 185 -2.71 16.31 -7.09
C LEU A 185 -2.46 17.57 -6.27
N HIS A 186 -1.24 17.76 -5.77
CA HIS A 186 -0.84 18.96 -5.03
C HIS A 186 -1.11 20.23 -5.85
N LYS A 187 -0.61 20.29 -7.09
CA LYS A 187 -0.80 21.42 -8.00
C LYS A 187 -2.27 21.67 -8.36
N ARG A 188 -3.04 20.60 -8.58
CA ARG A 188 -4.46 20.71 -8.97
C ARG A 188 -5.35 21.17 -7.82
N THR A 189 -4.99 20.80 -6.60
CA THR A 189 -5.75 21.14 -5.39
C THR A 189 -5.33 22.49 -4.79
N ASP A 190 -4.19 23.03 -5.23
CA ASP A 190 -3.59 24.26 -4.71
C ASP A 190 -3.40 24.19 -3.19
N CYS A 191 -2.94 23.03 -2.72
CA CYS A 191 -2.69 22.80 -1.31
C CYS A 191 -1.31 23.33 -0.92
N VAL A 192 -1.18 23.78 0.34
CA VAL A 192 0.07 24.29 0.91
C VAL A 192 1.06 23.16 1.16
N ALA A 193 0.57 22.02 1.66
CA ALA A 193 1.40 20.85 1.91
C ALA A 193 0.63 19.56 1.63
N SER A 194 1.32 18.58 1.05
CA SER A 194 0.88 17.20 0.90
C SER A 194 1.79 16.32 1.73
N LEU A 195 1.23 15.62 2.71
CA LEU A 195 1.97 14.82 3.69
C LEU A 195 1.51 13.36 3.59
N LEU A 196 2.47 12.45 3.58
CA LEU A 196 2.23 11.01 3.72
C LEU A 196 2.63 10.60 5.13
N ILE A 197 1.66 10.10 5.90
CA ILE A 197 1.80 9.78 7.32
C ILE A 197 1.66 8.29 7.50
N PHE A 198 2.61 7.71 8.22
CA PHE A 198 2.61 6.29 8.54
C PHE A 198 2.17 6.06 9.98
N ASN A 199 1.34 5.04 10.22
CA ASN A 199 0.98 4.61 11.56
C ASN A 199 1.93 3.51 12.05
N ALA A 200 2.94 3.91 12.82
CA ALA A 200 3.93 3.03 13.43
C ALA A 200 3.39 2.23 14.63
N THR A 201 2.33 2.72 15.28
CA THR A 201 1.77 2.07 16.48
C THR A 201 1.17 0.69 16.17
N ALA A 202 0.67 0.52 14.95
CA ALA A 202 0.03 -0.70 14.48
C ALA A 202 1.02 -1.78 14.00
N GLN A 203 2.34 -1.54 14.06
CA GLN A 203 3.35 -2.52 13.68
C GLN A 203 3.55 -3.60 14.74
N SER A 204 3.95 -4.79 14.29
CA SER A 204 4.31 -5.90 15.17
C SER A 204 5.67 -5.64 15.83
N GLU A 205 6.64 -5.18 15.03
CA GLU A 205 7.99 -4.82 15.46
C GLU A 205 8.07 -3.31 15.77
N PRO A 206 9.01 -2.89 16.66
CA PRO A 206 9.21 -1.48 16.95
C PRO A 206 9.66 -0.73 15.70
N TYR A 207 8.99 0.37 15.38
CA TYR A 207 9.40 1.24 14.30
C TYR A 207 10.66 2.03 14.70
N LEU A 208 11.78 1.73 14.04
CA LEU A 208 13.05 2.41 14.28
C LEU A 208 13.27 3.60 13.35
N GLY A 209 12.41 3.76 12.34
CA GLY A 209 12.50 4.75 11.27
C GLY A 209 12.27 4.11 9.89
N HIS A 210 12.22 4.92 8.84
CA HIS A 210 11.87 4.47 7.48
C HIS A 210 13.10 4.15 6.61
N GLY A 211 14.21 3.74 7.21
CA GLY A 211 15.47 3.37 6.53
C GLY A 211 15.96 1.96 6.89
N TYR A 212 17.23 1.67 6.61
CA TYR A 212 17.85 0.40 7.01
C TYR A 212 18.30 0.43 8.48
N TYR A 213 17.92 -0.61 9.22
CA TYR A 213 18.39 -0.87 10.57
C TYR A 213 18.97 -2.28 10.64
N LEU A 214 20.00 -2.45 11.48
CA LEU A 214 20.61 -3.75 11.68
C LEU A 214 19.58 -4.72 12.30
N PRO A 215 19.39 -5.93 11.74
CA PRO A 215 18.51 -6.93 12.34
C PRO A 215 18.93 -7.25 13.77
N GLY A 216 17.96 -7.33 14.69
CA GLY A 216 18.20 -7.59 16.11
C GLY A 216 18.39 -6.34 16.99
N LEU A 217 18.34 -5.13 16.40
CA LEU A 217 18.25 -3.90 17.18
C LEU A 217 16.89 -3.86 17.89
N MET A 218 16.90 -3.89 19.22
CA MET A 218 15.71 -3.69 20.04
C MET A 218 15.52 -2.19 20.27
N GLY A 219 14.37 -1.65 19.86
CA GLY A 219 13.96 -0.29 20.19
C GLY A 219 12.63 -0.27 20.93
N GLU A 220 12.35 0.86 21.57
CA GLU A 220 11.04 1.09 22.18
C GLU A 220 9.99 1.34 21.10
N ARG A 221 8.76 0.87 21.34
CA ARG A 221 7.63 1.14 20.46
C ARG A 221 7.29 2.63 20.54
N PRO A 222 7.16 3.37 19.41
CA PRO A 222 6.82 4.78 19.47
C PRO A 222 5.43 5.00 20.07
N VAL A 223 5.30 5.98 20.97
CA VAL A 223 4.05 6.35 21.64
C VAL A 223 3.70 7.80 21.31
N GLY A 224 2.40 8.09 21.24
CA GLY A 224 1.92 9.46 21.01
C GLY A 224 2.29 9.98 19.63
N LYS A 225 2.92 11.16 19.56
CA LYS A 225 3.28 11.85 18.31
C LYS A 225 4.26 11.04 17.46
N ASP A 226 5.20 10.35 18.08
CA ASP A 226 6.23 9.57 17.39
C ASP A 226 5.66 8.29 16.77
N GLY A 227 4.42 7.91 17.14
CA GLY A 227 3.65 6.84 16.50
C GLY A 227 3.15 7.15 15.10
N TYR A 228 3.23 8.42 14.66
CA TYR A 228 2.71 8.87 13.38
C TYR A 228 3.73 9.71 12.58
N PRO A 229 4.87 9.11 12.18
CA PRO A 229 5.89 9.82 11.40
C PRO A 229 5.36 10.24 10.02
N VAL A 230 5.79 11.44 9.60
CA VAL A 230 5.67 11.88 8.21
C VAL A 230 6.81 11.25 7.41
N ILE A 231 6.47 10.39 6.44
CA ILE A 231 7.45 9.68 5.60
C ILE A 231 7.74 10.42 4.29
N PHE A 232 6.81 11.27 3.84
CA PHE A 232 6.99 12.13 2.68
C PHE A 232 6.24 13.44 2.85
N ALA A 233 6.86 14.55 2.42
CA ALA A 233 6.23 15.87 2.38
C ALA A 233 6.54 16.58 1.06
N PHE A 234 5.53 17.26 0.51
CA PHE A 234 5.67 18.12 -0.67
C PHE A 234 4.91 19.45 -0.47
N PRO A 235 5.53 20.61 -0.77
CA PRO A 235 6.93 20.79 -1.14
C PRO A 235 7.90 20.33 -0.03
N PRO A 236 9.14 19.95 -0.35
CA PRO A 236 10.15 19.66 0.66
C PRO A 236 10.33 20.91 1.54
N ALA A 237 10.45 20.74 2.86
CA ALA A 237 10.69 21.86 3.75
C ALA A 237 11.96 22.61 3.33
N GLU A 238 11.89 23.94 3.32
CA GLU A 238 13.04 24.80 3.05
C GLU A 238 14.13 24.50 4.09
N SER A 239 15.32 24.15 3.60
CA SER A 239 16.37 23.45 4.34
C SER A 239 16.76 24.14 5.66
N ALA A 240 16.76 23.39 6.76
CA ALA A 240 17.83 23.57 7.75
C ALA A 240 19.16 23.09 7.10
N PRO A 241 20.29 23.76 7.33
CA PRO A 241 21.56 23.42 6.71
C PRO A 241 21.97 21.97 7.03
N PRO A 242 22.78 21.33 6.16
CA PRO A 242 23.22 19.96 6.37
C PRO A 242 24.05 19.90 7.65
N ALA A 243 23.48 19.34 8.71
CA ALA A 243 24.25 18.93 9.86
C ALA A 243 25.30 17.95 9.36
N SER A 244 26.56 18.34 9.52
CA SER A 244 27.77 17.65 9.12
C SER A 244 27.71 16.14 9.31
N ALA A 245 28.40 15.44 8.41
CA ALA A 245 28.76 14.03 8.43
C ALA A 245 29.44 13.53 9.74
N ALA A 246 28.74 13.56 10.87
CA ALA A 246 29.24 13.12 12.16
C ALA A 246 28.08 12.70 13.09
N ALA A 247 27.44 11.56 12.80
CA ALA A 247 26.78 10.71 13.81
C ALA A 247 26.32 9.39 13.17
N ALA A 248 27.26 8.59 12.66
CA ALA A 248 27.03 7.16 12.61
C ALA A 248 27.03 6.66 14.06
N GLY A 249 25.85 6.51 14.68
CA GLY A 249 25.72 5.81 15.97
C GLY A 249 24.81 6.42 17.05
N ALA A 250 24.10 7.53 16.82
CA ALA A 250 23.18 8.06 17.84
C ALA A 250 21.74 8.13 17.30
N ALA A 251 20.82 7.56 18.09
CA ALA A 251 19.39 7.45 17.82
C ALA A 251 18.78 8.74 17.26
N ALA A 252 18.45 8.73 15.96
CA ALA A 252 17.64 9.76 15.34
C ALA A 252 16.15 9.42 15.55
N SER A 253 15.69 9.52 16.80
CA SER A 253 14.28 9.69 17.10
C SER A 253 13.87 11.14 16.79
N SER A 254 13.80 11.48 15.51
CA SER A 254 13.05 12.64 15.02
C SER A 254 12.88 12.53 13.51
N SER A 255 11.68 12.85 13.03
CA SER A 255 11.32 12.84 11.61
C SER A 255 12.31 13.67 10.78
N ALA A 256 13.13 13.02 9.96
CA ALA A 256 14.09 13.67 9.05
C ALA A 256 13.43 14.55 7.98
N VAL A 257 12.10 14.48 7.84
CA VAL A 257 11.30 15.38 7.01
C VAL A 257 10.52 16.29 7.96
N GLY A 258 11.03 17.51 8.19
CA GLY A 258 10.24 18.56 8.83
C GLY A 258 8.99 18.80 7.98
N PRO A 259 7.77 18.80 8.57
CA PRO A 259 6.58 19.07 7.78
C PRO A 259 6.64 20.52 7.28
N ALA A 260 6.35 20.73 5.98
CA ALA A 260 6.06 22.07 5.45
C ALA A 260 4.81 22.70 6.12
N ALA A 261 4.03 21.86 6.83
CA ALA A 261 2.91 22.26 7.67
C ALA A 261 3.40 22.64 9.09
N GLY A 262 2.79 23.67 9.68
CA GLY A 262 3.19 24.16 11.00
C GLY A 262 2.89 23.16 12.14
N PRO A 263 3.43 23.38 13.35
CA PRO A 263 3.17 22.51 14.50
C PRO A 263 1.67 22.35 14.84
N GLY A 264 0.88 23.42 14.62
CA GLY A 264 -0.57 23.40 14.78
C GLY A 264 -1.28 22.51 13.76
N ASP A 265 -0.82 22.53 12.50
CA ASP A 265 -1.36 21.69 11.43
C ASP A 265 -1.17 20.20 11.75
N MET A 266 0.02 19.82 12.20
CA MET A 266 0.32 18.45 12.60
C MET A 266 -0.56 17.99 13.76
N THR A 267 -0.84 18.87 14.74
CA THR A 267 -1.70 18.51 15.88
C THR A 267 -3.12 18.16 15.41
N ASN A 268 -3.71 18.99 14.54
CA ASN A 268 -5.04 18.76 13.98
C ASN A 268 -5.10 17.47 13.13
N ILE A 269 -4.07 17.23 12.33
CA ILE A 269 -3.98 16.03 11.50
C ILE A 269 -3.88 14.78 12.38
N LEU A 270 -2.98 14.79 13.37
CA LEU A 270 -2.77 13.66 14.27
C LEU A 270 -3.99 13.35 15.13
N MET A 271 -4.67 14.37 15.65
CA MET A 271 -5.95 14.19 16.36
C MET A 271 -6.98 13.48 15.48
N THR A 272 -7.03 13.81 14.19
CA THR A 272 -7.98 13.19 13.27
C THR A 272 -7.59 11.76 12.89
N VAL A 273 -6.30 11.53 12.60
CA VAL A 273 -5.76 10.21 12.25
C VAL A 273 -5.89 9.23 13.43
N ALA A 274 -5.51 9.67 14.63
CA ALA A 274 -5.53 8.87 15.86
C ALA A 274 -6.94 8.66 16.43
N SER A 275 -7.94 9.45 16.02
CA SER A 275 -9.29 9.37 16.59
C SER A 275 -10.02 8.03 16.33
N GLU A 276 -9.47 7.12 15.50
CA GLU A 276 -9.94 5.77 15.11
C GLU A 276 -11.41 5.60 14.67
N ASN A 277 -12.27 6.59 14.90
CA ASN A 277 -13.70 6.58 14.67
C ASN A 277 -14.03 6.87 13.21
N TRP A 278 -13.32 6.27 12.25
CA TRP A 278 -13.54 6.45 10.80
C TRP A 278 -14.93 5.99 10.30
N GLY A 279 -15.94 5.89 11.17
CA GLY A 279 -17.24 5.24 10.96
C GLY A 279 -17.22 3.85 11.60
N SER A 280 -18.23 3.53 12.41
CA SER A 280 -18.37 2.26 13.14
C SER A 280 -18.03 1.05 12.27
N GLY A 281 -17.03 0.28 12.70
CA GLY A 281 -16.38 -0.74 11.89
C GLY A 281 -15.20 -0.11 11.15
N GLY A 282 -14.00 -0.30 11.71
CA GLY A 282 -12.74 0.07 11.03
C GLY A 282 -12.81 -0.35 9.56
N PRO A 283 -12.27 0.46 8.64
CA PRO A 283 -12.42 0.21 7.21
C PRO A 283 -12.01 -1.22 6.87
N SER A 284 -12.93 -1.94 6.25
CA SER A 284 -12.62 -3.25 5.66
C SER A 284 -11.45 -3.08 4.69
N ALA A 285 -10.59 -4.11 4.58
CA ALA A 285 -9.40 -4.05 3.73
C ALA A 285 -9.76 -3.60 2.30
N GLY A 286 -9.36 -2.38 1.92
CA GLY A 286 -9.62 -1.80 0.60
C GLY A 286 -10.66 -0.67 0.55
N GLU A 287 -11.30 -0.31 1.68
CA GLU A 287 -12.22 0.84 1.72
C GLU A 287 -11.46 2.15 1.92
N VAL A 288 -11.40 2.97 0.86
CA VAL A 288 -10.80 4.30 0.90
C VAL A 288 -11.80 5.29 1.50
N ARG A 289 -11.45 5.92 2.63
CA ARG A 289 -12.26 6.93 3.30
C ARG A 289 -11.54 8.27 3.29
N VAL A 290 -12.30 9.36 3.18
CA VAL A 290 -11.76 10.73 3.22
C VAL A 290 -12.51 11.53 4.27
N ARG A 291 -11.77 12.35 5.02
CA ARG A 291 -12.30 13.31 5.97
C ARG A 291 -11.86 14.71 5.61
N PHE A 292 -12.82 15.62 5.61
CA PHE A 292 -12.58 17.04 5.42
C PHE A 292 -12.99 17.81 6.66
N PHE A 293 -12.14 18.71 7.13
CA PHE A 293 -12.47 19.64 8.21
C PHE A 293 -11.68 20.95 8.07
N SER A 294 -12.21 22.04 8.61
CA SER A 294 -11.55 23.34 8.61
C SER A 294 -11.32 23.81 10.04
N ASP A 295 -10.18 24.46 10.27
CA ASP A 295 -9.85 25.15 11.51
C ASP A 295 -9.84 26.66 11.25
N ASP A 296 -10.82 27.35 11.85
CA ASP A 296 -10.99 28.80 11.74
C ASP A 296 -9.87 29.57 12.46
N LYS A 297 -9.26 28.99 13.51
CA LYS A 297 -8.19 29.64 14.28
C LYS A 297 -6.89 29.66 13.49
N LEU A 298 -6.56 28.54 12.86
CA LEU A 298 -5.36 28.44 12.01
C LEU A 298 -5.60 28.96 10.60
N ARG A 299 -6.85 29.24 10.21
CA ARG A 299 -7.24 29.56 8.83
C ARG A 299 -6.68 28.52 7.86
N ARG A 300 -6.95 27.25 8.17
CA ARG A 300 -6.53 26.10 7.36
C ARG A 300 -7.69 25.13 7.16
N SER A 301 -7.69 24.44 6.03
CA SER A 301 -8.60 23.33 5.76
C SER A 301 -7.78 22.07 5.52
N TYR A 302 -8.23 20.95 6.03
CA TYR A 302 -7.51 19.67 5.98
C TYR A 302 -8.36 18.63 5.28
N CYS A 303 -7.75 17.90 4.36
CA CYS A 303 -8.35 16.74 3.71
C CYS A 303 -7.46 15.53 3.98
N ILE A 304 -7.97 14.57 4.73
CA ILE A 304 -7.23 13.38 5.15
C ILE A 304 -7.85 12.14 4.49
N GLY A 305 -7.08 11.48 3.63
CA GLY A 305 -7.43 10.23 3.00
C GLY A 305 -6.79 9.03 3.69
N TYR A 306 -7.60 8.02 3.95
CA TYR A 306 -7.18 6.71 4.39
C TYR A 306 -6.93 5.82 3.16
N ALA A 307 -5.66 5.51 2.86
CA ALA A 307 -5.31 4.66 1.72
C ALA A 307 -5.18 3.19 2.14
N GLU A 308 -4.49 2.93 3.26
CA GLU A 308 -4.23 1.59 3.78
C GLU A 308 -4.18 1.61 5.31
N PRO A 309 -4.23 0.45 5.99
CA PRO A 309 -4.21 0.35 7.45
C PRO A 309 -3.15 1.15 8.19
N ARG A 310 -2.00 1.37 7.55
CA ARG A 310 -0.89 2.09 8.15
C ARG A 310 -0.52 3.36 7.39
N LEU A 311 -1.25 3.76 6.36
CA LEU A 311 -0.86 4.82 5.46
C LEU A 311 -1.98 5.82 5.22
N HIS A 312 -1.73 7.08 5.59
CA HIS A 312 -2.66 8.18 5.48
C HIS A 312 -2.07 9.30 4.63
N LEU A 313 -2.87 9.84 3.71
CA LEU A 313 -2.54 11.05 2.97
C LEU A 313 -3.21 12.24 3.66
N ALA A 314 -2.48 13.30 3.97
CA ALA A 314 -3.03 14.55 4.48
C ALA A 314 -2.69 15.71 3.52
N LEU A 315 -3.70 16.44 3.08
CA LEU A 315 -3.56 17.68 2.34
C LEU A 315 -3.92 18.86 3.24
N VAL A 316 -3.01 19.84 3.33
CA VAL A 316 -3.21 21.09 4.05
C VAL A 316 -3.52 22.18 3.04
N LEU A 317 -4.69 22.79 3.13
CA LEU A 317 -5.19 23.84 2.24
C LEU A 317 -5.28 25.16 3.00
N GLU A 318 -5.18 26.27 2.28
CA GLU A 318 -5.56 27.57 2.84
C GLU A 318 -7.06 27.62 3.15
N HIS A 319 -7.44 28.43 4.15
CA HIS A 319 -8.82 28.55 4.60
C HIS A 319 -9.78 28.82 3.44
N ARG A 320 -10.56 27.79 3.09
CA ARG A 320 -11.79 27.99 2.33
C ARG A 320 -12.85 28.23 3.39
N GLY A 321 -13.41 29.44 3.43
CA GLY A 321 -14.32 29.92 4.47
C GLY A 321 -15.41 28.91 4.86
N THR A 322 -16.01 29.10 6.04
CA THR A 322 -17.00 28.24 6.72
C THR A 322 -18.26 27.91 5.90
N GLN A 323 -18.09 27.14 4.83
CA GLN A 323 -19.16 26.41 4.16
C GLN A 323 -19.17 25.01 4.77
N ARG A 324 -20.33 24.56 5.26
CA ARG A 324 -20.49 23.21 5.85
C ARG A 324 -19.85 22.16 4.95
N SER A 325 -19.04 21.27 5.53
CA SER A 325 -18.34 20.18 4.82
C SER A 325 -19.31 19.46 3.87
N GLY A 326 -18.94 19.37 2.59
CA GLY A 326 -19.73 18.68 1.56
C GLY A 326 -20.75 19.53 0.80
N SER A 327 -20.84 20.84 1.06
CA SER A 327 -21.77 21.75 0.35
C SER A 327 -21.19 22.37 -0.93
N SER A 328 -19.88 22.59 -1.00
CA SER A 328 -19.22 23.15 -2.20
C SER A 328 -18.91 22.06 -3.22
N GLN A 329 -19.28 22.28 -4.49
CA GLN A 329 -18.91 21.40 -5.61
C GLN A 329 -17.39 21.18 -5.70
N LYS A 330 -16.59 22.16 -5.27
CA LYS A 330 -15.12 22.06 -5.21
C LYS A 330 -14.63 21.07 -4.17
N ASP A 331 -15.30 20.98 -3.02
CA ASP A 331 -14.89 20.08 -1.94
C ASP A 331 -15.21 18.63 -2.29
N ARG A 332 -16.35 18.37 -2.93
CA ARG A 332 -16.68 17.03 -3.48
C ARG A 332 -15.70 16.60 -4.57
N ALA A 333 -15.25 17.54 -5.41
CA ALA A 333 -14.25 17.25 -6.43
C ALA A 333 -12.89 16.94 -5.81
N LEU A 334 -12.50 17.65 -4.75
CA LEU A 334 -11.30 17.38 -3.96
C LEU A 334 -11.37 16.00 -3.29
N GLU A 335 -12.46 15.69 -2.60
CA GLU A 335 -12.69 14.39 -1.98
C GLU A 335 -12.54 13.25 -3.00
N ARG A 336 -13.14 13.38 -4.19
CA ARG A 336 -12.99 12.39 -5.27
C ARG A 336 -11.54 12.22 -5.72
N GLN A 337 -10.79 13.31 -5.88
CA GLN A 337 -9.39 13.24 -6.28
C GLN A 337 -8.51 12.57 -5.21
N VAL A 338 -8.78 12.84 -3.92
CA VAL A 338 -8.08 12.19 -2.80
C VAL A 338 -8.46 10.71 -2.72
N VAL A 339 -9.75 10.37 -2.86
CA VAL A 339 -10.21 8.97 -2.92
C VAL A 339 -9.53 8.24 -4.07
N GLU A 340 -9.48 8.84 -5.26
CA GLU A 340 -8.85 8.25 -6.44
C GLU A 340 -7.36 8.01 -6.20
N PHE A 341 -6.63 9.00 -5.67
CA PHE A 341 -5.22 8.83 -5.36
C PHE A 341 -4.97 7.77 -4.28
N CYS A 342 -5.76 7.76 -3.21
CA CYS A 342 -5.66 6.74 -2.16
C CYS A 342 -5.98 5.33 -2.70
N ALA A 343 -6.95 5.19 -3.61
CA ALA A 343 -7.25 3.92 -4.27
C ALA A 343 -6.12 3.48 -5.22
N GLN A 344 -5.47 4.42 -5.89
CA GLN A 344 -4.27 4.16 -6.69
C GLN A 344 -3.11 3.73 -5.80
N LEU A 345 -2.87 4.41 -4.67
CA LEU A 345 -1.82 4.08 -3.69
C LEU A 345 -2.00 2.69 -3.03
N ALA A 346 -3.25 2.26 -2.84
CA ALA A 346 -3.60 0.92 -2.37
C ALA A 346 -3.52 -0.15 -3.48
N GLY A 347 -3.38 0.25 -4.75
CA GLY A 347 -3.31 -0.66 -5.89
C GLY A 347 -4.64 -1.35 -6.23
N CYS A 348 -5.79 -0.81 -5.78
CA CYS A 348 -7.11 -1.45 -5.94
C CYS A 348 -7.45 -1.78 -7.40
N GLY A 349 -7.09 -0.91 -8.34
CA GLY A 349 -7.32 -1.12 -9.78
C GLY A 349 -6.52 -2.29 -10.37
N LEU A 350 -5.32 -2.56 -9.86
CA LEU A 350 -4.45 -3.61 -10.38
C LEU A 350 -4.95 -5.01 -10.02
N TYR A 351 -5.46 -5.20 -8.81
CA TYR A 351 -6.10 -6.46 -8.43
C TYR A 351 -7.42 -6.67 -9.18
N GLY A 352 -8.17 -5.59 -9.46
CA GLY A 352 -9.35 -5.62 -10.31
C GLY A 352 -9.07 -6.09 -11.74
N MET A 353 -7.90 -5.71 -12.29
CA MET A 353 -7.46 -6.09 -13.64
C MET A 353 -7.33 -7.61 -13.84
N LEU A 354 -7.00 -8.37 -12.80
CA LEU A 354 -6.99 -9.85 -12.86
C LEU A 354 -8.39 -10.42 -13.13
N ARG A 355 -9.43 -9.77 -12.59
CA ARG A 355 -10.82 -10.21 -12.76
C ARG A 355 -11.39 -9.81 -14.12
N THR A 356 -10.96 -8.68 -14.67
CA THR A 356 -11.45 -8.16 -15.96
C THR A 356 -10.61 -8.59 -17.17
N GLY A 357 -9.47 -9.26 -16.95
CA GLY A 357 -8.62 -9.77 -18.02
C GLY A 357 -7.84 -8.69 -18.76
N GLY A 358 -7.42 -7.62 -18.07
CA GLY A 358 -6.62 -6.54 -18.69
C GLY A 358 -7.43 -5.41 -19.34
N LYS A 359 -8.73 -5.29 -19.03
CA LYS A 359 -9.56 -4.14 -19.42
C LYS A 359 -9.68 -3.13 -18.29
#